data_AF-L8DMS5-F1
#
_entry.id   AF-L8DMS5-F1
#
_cell.length_a   1.000
_cell.length_b   1.000
_cell.length_c   1.000
_cell.angle_alpha   90.00
_cell.angle_beta   90.00
_cell.angle_gamma   90.00
#
_symmetry.space_group_name_H-M   'P 1'
#
loop_
_entity.id
_entity.type
_entity.pdbx_description
1 polymer ?
#
loop_
_entity_poly.entity_id
_entity_poly.type
_entity_poly.pdbx_seq_one_letter_code
_entity_poly.pdbx_strand_id
1 'polypeptide(L)'
;MRGARAGQTAPALPAFDPSARLRTAAPIEVDRTATRDGLITLLGHQLALGPDTAGTRITLRIEGGLIHAIAGNHVIKTLPNPLISNDNRQLTRVRRATTLLPPPSGPQRVHRKVPIDGVVMVDGQRLPVGRTHAGTILTVVVEDHHFRVLDGPTKLSLHAGTTTKPIRNFNAHPTPRPLTMSR
;
A
#
# COMPACT_ATOMS: atom_id res chain seq x y z
N MET A 1 -44.25 7.45 -54.94
CA MET A 1 -42.85 7.00 -54.85
C MET A 1 -42.24 7.53 -53.55
N ARG A 2 -41.81 6.64 -52.65
CA ARG A 2 -41.15 6.96 -51.37
C ARG A 2 -39.65 7.13 -51.63
N GLY A 3 -39.08 8.31 -51.34
CA GLY A 3 -37.64 8.57 -51.37
C GLY A 3 -37.15 9.00 -49.99
N ALA A 4 -36.23 8.22 -49.43
CA ALA A 4 -35.73 8.34 -48.07
C ALA A 4 -34.83 9.57 -47.86
N ARG A 5 -34.98 10.24 -46.71
CA ARG A 5 -34.06 11.29 -46.26
C ARG A 5 -32.84 10.61 -45.64
N ALA A 6 -31.67 10.76 -46.26
CA ALA A 6 -30.40 10.29 -45.69
C ALA A 6 -30.14 11.03 -44.36
N GLY A 7 -30.01 10.26 -43.28
CA GLY A 7 -29.63 10.79 -41.97
C GLY A 7 -28.21 11.33 -42.04
N GLN A 8 -28.06 12.63 -41.80
CA GLN A 8 -26.78 13.30 -41.66
C GLN A 8 -26.10 12.78 -40.39
N THR A 9 -25.00 12.04 -40.53
CA THR A 9 -24.20 11.54 -39.40
C THR A 9 -23.66 12.75 -38.65
N ALA A 10 -24.03 12.88 -37.37
CA ALA A 10 -23.47 13.91 -36.49
C ALA A 10 -21.93 13.76 -36.45
N PRO A 11 -21.16 14.86 -36.53
CA PRO A 11 -19.71 14.78 -36.36
C PRO A 11 -19.42 14.19 -34.98
N ALA A 12 -18.73 13.05 -34.95
CA ALA A 12 -18.25 12.48 -33.70
C ALA A 12 -17.39 13.53 -33.01
N LEU A 13 -17.76 13.92 -31.80
CA LEU A 13 -16.87 14.70 -30.93
C LEU A 13 -15.54 13.94 -30.84
N PRO A 14 -14.38 14.62 -30.95
CA PRO A 14 -13.09 13.95 -30.83
C PRO A 14 -13.09 13.13 -29.55
N ALA A 15 -12.85 11.83 -29.68
CA ALA A 15 -12.72 10.95 -28.54
C ALA A 15 -11.66 11.52 -27.59
N PHE A 16 -11.98 11.57 -26.30
CA PHE A 16 -10.99 11.90 -25.28
C PHE A 16 -9.82 10.92 -25.42
N ASP A 17 -8.69 11.41 -25.90
CA ASP A 17 -7.46 10.62 -25.99
C ASP A 17 -6.67 10.82 -24.68
N PRO A 18 -6.68 9.83 -23.75
CA PRO A 18 -5.91 9.91 -22.53
C PRO A 18 -4.39 9.92 -22.79
N SER A 19 -3.95 9.48 -23.98
CA SER A 19 -2.52 9.42 -24.34
C SER A 19 -1.96 10.79 -24.75
N ALA A 20 -2.80 11.72 -25.19
CA ALA A 20 -2.41 13.08 -25.59
C ALA A 20 -1.85 13.93 -24.42
N ARG A 21 -2.05 13.51 -23.16
CA ARG A 21 -1.49 14.21 -21.98
C ARG A 21 -0.11 13.71 -21.55
N LEU A 22 0.43 12.65 -22.16
CA LEU A 22 1.69 12.06 -21.73
C LEU A 22 2.90 12.70 -22.44
N ARG A 23 3.07 14.02 -22.31
CA ARG A 23 4.45 14.53 -22.23
C ARG A 23 4.96 14.10 -20.86
N THR A 24 5.51 12.89 -20.78
CA THR A 24 6.02 12.30 -19.53
C THR A 24 7.04 13.26 -18.93
N ALA A 25 6.59 14.13 -18.02
CA ALA A 25 7.48 14.91 -17.21
C ALA A 25 8.39 13.91 -16.49
N ALA A 26 9.71 14.16 -16.53
CA ALA A 26 10.66 13.29 -15.85
C ALA A 26 10.22 13.10 -14.39
N PRO A 27 10.22 11.86 -13.86
CA PRO A 27 9.76 11.61 -12.51
C PRO A 27 10.53 12.47 -11.50
N ILE A 28 9.81 13.03 -10.55
CA ILE A 28 10.40 13.87 -9.51
C ILE A 28 10.18 13.26 -8.13
N GLU A 29 11.10 13.55 -7.22
CA GLU A 29 11.04 13.11 -5.83
C GLU A 29 11.09 14.29 -4.88
N VAL A 30 10.31 14.17 -3.82
CA VAL A 30 10.25 15.16 -2.74
C VAL A 30 10.21 14.44 -1.41
N ASP A 31 11.10 14.81 -0.48
CA ASP A 31 11.04 14.25 0.86
C ASP A 31 10.14 15.09 1.76
N ARG A 32 9.26 14.41 2.50
CA ARG A 32 8.42 15.02 3.53
C ARG A 32 8.36 14.11 4.75
N THR A 33 8.26 14.72 5.92
CA THR A 33 8.07 14.00 7.17
C THR A 33 6.58 13.85 7.43
N ALA A 34 6.11 12.64 7.70
CA ALA A 34 4.71 12.45 8.05
C ALA A 34 4.42 13.00 9.45
N THR A 35 3.26 13.63 9.61
CA THR A 35 2.72 14.07 10.90
C THR A 35 2.46 12.89 11.83
N ARG A 36 2.14 13.16 13.09
CA ARG A 36 1.80 12.11 14.08
C ARG A 36 0.68 11.17 13.64
N ASP A 37 -0.24 11.68 12.82
CA ASP A 37 -1.37 10.90 12.30
C ASP A 37 -1.06 10.22 10.95
N GLY A 38 0.17 10.36 10.47
CA GLY A 38 0.60 9.77 9.19
C GLY A 38 0.08 10.51 7.97
N LEU A 39 -0.13 11.82 8.10
CA LEU A 39 -0.47 12.70 6.98
C LEU A 39 0.77 13.42 6.46
N ILE A 40 0.85 13.60 5.15
CA ILE A 40 1.82 14.47 4.49
C ILE A 40 1.07 15.53 3.70
N THR A 41 1.44 16.80 3.88
CA THR A 41 0.87 17.91 3.11
C THR A 41 1.77 18.26 1.92
N LEU A 42 1.19 18.26 0.71
CA LEU A 42 1.82 18.73 -0.52
C LEU A 42 0.95 19.82 -1.15
N LEU A 43 1.44 21.08 -1.17
CA LEU A 43 0.73 22.21 -1.77
C LEU A 43 -0.76 22.27 -1.39
N GLY A 44 -1.05 22.14 -0.09
CA GLY A 44 -2.43 22.16 0.43
C GLY A 44 -3.18 20.81 0.37
N HIS A 45 -2.68 19.82 -0.37
CA HIS A 45 -3.29 18.49 -0.43
C HIS A 45 -2.74 17.58 0.67
N GLN A 46 -3.63 16.95 1.43
CA GLN A 46 -3.26 15.98 2.46
C GLN A 46 -3.25 14.57 1.88
N LEU A 47 -2.08 13.93 1.95
CA LEU A 47 -1.88 12.53 1.60
C LEU A 47 -1.88 11.69 2.87
N ALA A 48 -2.90 10.85 3.03
CA ALA A 48 -2.99 9.92 4.15
C ALA A 48 -2.16 8.67 3.86
N LEU A 49 -0.99 8.54 4.49
CA LEU A 49 -0.15 7.36 4.41
C LEU A 49 -0.45 6.36 5.55
N GLY A 50 -1.04 6.86 6.63
CA GLY A 50 -1.44 6.07 7.80
C GLY A 50 -0.46 6.23 8.96
N PRO A 51 -0.95 6.00 10.20
CA PRO A 51 -0.24 6.34 11.44
C PRO A 51 1.12 5.65 11.58
N ASP A 52 1.35 4.56 10.84
CA ASP A 52 2.61 3.83 10.89
C ASP A 52 3.78 4.61 10.30
N THR A 53 3.49 5.60 9.46
CA THR A 53 4.47 6.54 8.90
C THR A 53 4.79 7.72 9.81
N ALA A 54 4.14 7.82 10.98
CA ALA A 54 4.27 8.97 11.87
C ALA A 54 5.72 9.30 12.24
N GLY A 55 6.15 10.54 12.00
CA GLY A 55 7.51 11.01 12.26
C GLY A 55 8.56 10.47 11.28
N THR A 56 8.18 9.60 10.34
CA THR A 56 9.09 9.03 9.35
C THR A 56 9.26 9.99 8.18
N ARG A 57 10.50 10.12 7.69
CA ARG A 57 10.81 10.81 6.44
C ARG A 57 10.48 9.90 5.26
N ILE A 58 9.54 10.33 4.44
CA ILE A 58 9.02 9.60 3.28
C ILE A 58 9.47 10.32 2.02
N THR A 59 9.96 9.56 1.04
CA THR A 59 10.21 10.04 -0.32
C THR A 59 8.92 9.91 -1.11
N LEU A 60 8.41 11.00 -1.65
CA LEU A 60 7.24 11.03 -2.52
C LEU A 60 7.72 11.15 -3.96
N ARG A 61 7.63 10.06 -4.71
CA ARG A 61 7.96 10.05 -6.14
C ARG A 61 6.70 10.28 -6.96
N ILE A 62 6.71 11.34 -7.76
CA ILE A 62 5.60 11.74 -8.62
C ILE A 62 5.92 11.29 -10.05
N GLU A 63 5.10 10.39 -10.59
CA GLU A 63 5.31 9.76 -11.89
C GLU A 63 3.98 9.34 -12.50
N GLY A 64 3.75 9.64 -13.78
CA GLY A 64 2.59 9.12 -14.52
C GLY A 64 1.21 9.48 -13.94
N GLY A 65 1.10 10.57 -13.18
CA GLY A 65 -0.15 10.93 -12.48
C GLY A 65 -0.38 10.20 -11.16
N LEU A 66 0.62 9.47 -10.67
CA LEU A 66 0.62 8.81 -9.37
C LEU A 66 1.69 9.42 -8.45
N ILE A 67 1.50 9.20 -7.15
CA ILE A 67 2.49 9.43 -6.12
C ILE A 67 2.83 8.09 -5.48
N HIS A 68 4.08 7.68 -5.57
CA HIS A 68 4.63 6.54 -4.86
C HIS A 68 5.31 7.04 -3.59
N ALA A 69 4.73 6.72 -2.43
CA ALA A 69 5.33 6.96 -1.13
C ALA A 69 6.32 5.84 -0.82
N ILE A 70 7.58 6.21 -0.61
CA ILE A 70 8.71 5.30 -0.41
C ILE A 70 9.28 5.53 0.99
N ALA A 71 9.41 4.46 1.76
CA ALA A 71 10.11 4.44 3.03
C ALA A 71 11.29 3.47 2.94
N GLY A 72 12.50 3.97 3.17
CA GLY A 72 13.72 3.19 2.94
C GLY A 72 13.86 2.81 1.47
N ASN A 73 13.77 1.51 1.18
CA ASN A 73 13.93 0.93 -0.16
C ASN A 73 12.66 0.24 -0.69
N HIS A 74 11.49 0.54 -0.13
CA HIS A 74 10.21 -0.03 -0.59
C HIS A 74 9.15 1.04 -0.79
N VAL A 75 8.29 0.83 -1.80
CA VAL A 75 7.05 1.60 -1.93
C VAL A 75 6.08 1.09 -0.86
N ILE A 76 5.66 1.99 0.04
CA ILE A 76 4.72 1.70 1.12
C ILE A 76 3.28 2.05 0.75
N LYS A 77 3.08 2.94 -0.22
CA LYS A 77 1.75 3.30 -0.74
C LYS A 77 1.84 3.95 -2.11
N THR A 78 0.85 3.68 -2.96
CA THR A 78 0.65 4.40 -4.22
C THR A 78 -0.69 5.13 -4.18
N LEU A 79 -0.69 6.42 -4.52
CA LEU A 79 -1.86 7.29 -4.48
C LEU A 79 -2.04 8.01 -5.82
N PRO A 80 -3.27 8.37 -6.22
CA PRO A 80 -3.47 9.34 -7.29
C PRO A 80 -2.74 10.65 -6.97
N ASN A 81 -2.08 11.26 -7.95
CA ASN A 81 -1.48 12.58 -7.79
C ASN A 81 -2.59 13.66 -7.84
N PRO A 82 -2.87 14.37 -6.74
CA PRO A 82 -3.88 15.42 -6.75
C PRO A 82 -3.37 16.73 -7.39
N LEU A 83 -2.07 16.85 -7.64
CA LEU A 83 -1.45 18.05 -8.19
C LEU A 83 -1.68 18.12 -9.71
N ILE A 84 -2.10 19.29 -10.19
CA ILE A 84 -2.11 19.54 -11.64
C ILE A 84 -0.68 19.76 -12.14
N SER A 85 -0.39 19.47 -13.41
CA SER A 85 0.98 19.40 -13.93
C SER A 85 1.86 20.64 -13.66
N ASN A 86 1.27 21.84 -13.54
CA ASN A 86 1.98 23.08 -13.22
C ASN A 86 2.34 23.23 -11.73
N ASP A 87 1.59 22.61 -10.82
CA ASP A 87 1.81 22.71 -9.38
C ASP A 87 3.15 22.11 -8.96
N ASN A 88 3.62 21.09 -9.69
CA ASN A 88 4.91 20.46 -9.43
C ASN A 88 6.09 21.45 -9.43
N ARG A 89 5.98 22.58 -10.15
CA ARG A 89 7.01 23.64 -10.16
C ARG A 89 7.07 24.44 -8.86
N GLN A 90 5.98 24.46 -8.11
CA GLN A 90 5.88 25.15 -6.82
C GLN A 90 6.39 24.28 -5.66
N LEU A 91 6.64 22.99 -5.91
CA LEU A 91 7.21 22.10 -4.91
C LEU A 91 8.63 22.54 -4.56
N THR A 92 8.89 22.65 -3.26
CA THR A 92 10.21 22.97 -2.72
C THR A 92 11.00 21.71 -2.39
N ARG A 93 12.33 21.79 -2.53
CA ARG A 93 13.26 20.66 -2.29
C ARG A 93 12.97 19.43 -3.16
N VAL A 94 12.65 19.70 -4.42
CA VAL A 94 12.44 18.68 -5.45
C VAL A 94 13.79 18.23 -5.99
N ARG A 95 13.91 16.93 -6.26
CA ARG A 95 15.00 16.36 -7.07
C ARG A 95 14.41 15.52 -8.20
N ARG A 96 15.20 15.28 -9.25
CA ARG A 96 14.83 14.30 -10.28
C ARG A 96 15.01 12.89 -9.73
N ALA A 97 14.10 11.98 -10.06
CA ALA A 97 14.33 10.57 -9.82
C ALA A 97 15.36 10.05 -10.82
N THR A 98 16.43 9.44 -10.33
CA THR A 98 17.51 8.86 -11.16
C THR A 98 17.57 7.35 -11.07
N THR A 99 16.81 6.75 -10.16
CA THR A 99 16.77 5.31 -9.91
C THR A 99 15.47 4.72 -10.41
N LEU A 100 15.43 3.40 -10.61
CA LEU A 100 14.17 2.70 -10.85
C LEU A 100 13.28 2.79 -9.61
N LEU A 101 11.96 2.77 -9.83
CA LEU A 101 11.01 2.73 -8.72
C LEU A 101 11.29 1.46 -7.89
N PRO A 102 11.48 1.58 -6.56
CA PRO A 102 11.69 0.41 -5.72
C PRO A 102 10.48 -0.52 -5.76
N PRO A 103 10.65 -1.82 -5.47
CA PRO A 103 9.52 -2.73 -5.40
C PRO A 103 8.54 -2.30 -4.29
N PRO A 104 7.24 -2.64 -4.42
CA PRO A 104 6.32 -2.52 -3.30
C PRO A 104 6.80 -3.36 -2.12
N SER A 105 6.44 -2.95 -0.90
CA SER A 105 6.63 -3.80 0.27
C SER A 105 5.91 -5.13 0.01
N GLY A 106 6.66 -6.21 -0.17
CA GLY A 106 6.10 -7.52 -0.46
C GLY A 106 5.25 -8.09 0.70
N PRO A 107 4.63 -9.27 0.52
CA PRO A 107 3.78 -9.87 1.53
C PRO A 107 4.51 -10.03 2.86
N GLN A 108 4.01 -9.36 3.89
CA GLN A 108 4.69 -9.34 5.17
C GLN A 108 4.26 -10.54 6.01
N ARG A 109 5.22 -11.33 6.49
CA ARG A 109 4.95 -12.49 7.36
C ARG A 109 5.01 -12.08 8.83
N VAL A 110 3.97 -12.42 9.57
CA VAL A 110 3.83 -12.11 10.99
C VAL A 110 3.55 -13.39 11.74
N HIS A 111 4.22 -13.62 12.86
CA HIS A 111 3.95 -14.78 13.71
C HIS A 111 3.13 -14.38 14.94
N ARG A 112 2.08 -15.15 15.22
CA ARG A 112 1.17 -14.92 16.36
C ARG A 112 0.80 -16.22 17.04
N LYS A 113 0.96 -16.25 18.36
CA LYS A 113 0.40 -17.32 19.19
C LYS A 113 -1.10 -17.08 19.31
N VAL A 114 -1.90 -18.09 19.00
CA VAL A 114 -3.35 -18.03 19.13
C VAL A 114 -3.71 -18.01 20.62
N PRO A 115 -4.42 -16.98 21.11
CA PRO A 115 -4.89 -16.96 22.49
C PRO A 115 -6.03 -17.97 22.70
N ILE A 116 -6.41 -18.21 23.96
CA ILE A 116 -7.43 -19.20 24.34
C ILE A 116 -8.82 -18.90 23.72
N ASP A 117 -9.09 -17.63 23.41
CA ASP A 117 -10.33 -17.19 22.76
C ASP A 117 -10.37 -17.53 21.25
N GLY A 118 -9.25 -17.95 20.67
CA GLY A 118 -9.14 -18.31 19.26
C GLY A 118 -9.10 -17.11 18.30
N VAL A 119 -8.78 -15.90 18.80
CA VAL A 119 -8.76 -14.68 17.99
C VAL A 119 -7.38 -14.05 17.99
N VAL A 120 -6.78 -13.94 16.81
CA VAL A 120 -5.45 -13.35 16.63
C VAL A 120 -5.58 -11.88 16.23
N MET A 121 -4.75 -11.02 16.82
CA MET A 121 -4.65 -9.60 16.43
C MET A 121 -3.50 -9.37 15.43
N VAL A 122 -3.83 -8.82 14.26
CA VAL A 122 -2.86 -8.36 13.26
C VAL A 122 -3.29 -6.99 12.76
N ASP A 123 -2.40 -6.01 12.88
CA ASP A 123 -2.63 -4.62 12.45
C ASP A 123 -3.94 -3.99 12.98
N GLY A 124 -4.26 -4.27 14.24
CA GLY A 124 -5.51 -3.81 14.88
C GLY A 124 -6.76 -4.55 14.42
N GLN A 125 -6.67 -5.46 13.45
CA GLN A 125 -7.78 -6.31 13.02
C GLN A 125 -7.81 -7.62 13.82
N ARG A 126 -9.02 -8.02 14.23
CA ARG A 126 -9.32 -9.32 14.83
C ARG A 126 -9.47 -10.36 13.73
N LEU A 127 -8.66 -11.41 13.79
CA LEU A 127 -8.68 -12.56 12.89
C LEU A 127 -9.15 -13.79 13.67
N PRO A 128 -10.44 -14.18 13.56
CA PRO A 128 -10.93 -15.41 14.18
C PRO A 128 -10.31 -16.61 13.48
N VAL A 129 -9.46 -17.34 14.19
CA VAL A 129 -8.82 -18.58 13.70
C VAL A 129 -9.47 -19.82 14.32
N GLY A 130 -10.17 -19.65 15.44
CA GLY A 130 -10.86 -20.71 16.16
C GLY A 130 -10.08 -21.23 17.35
N ARG A 131 -10.81 -21.62 18.40
CA ARG A 131 -10.23 -22.09 19.68
C ARG A 131 -9.46 -23.40 19.55
N THR A 132 -9.75 -24.20 18.51
CA THR A 132 -9.03 -25.44 18.20
C THR A 132 -7.54 -25.23 17.95
N HIS A 133 -7.15 -24.02 17.51
CA HIS A 133 -5.75 -23.66 17.27
C HIS A 133 -5.12 -22.90 18.45
N ALA A 134 -5.80 -22.79 19.60
CA ALA A 134 -5.29 -22.10 20.78
C ALA A 134 -3.94 -22.67 21.23
N GLY A 135 -2.98 -21.78 21.50
CA GLY A 135 -1.62 -22.15 21.89
C GLY A 135 -0.66 -22.35 20.71
N THR A 136 -1.16 -22.58 19.49
CA THR A 136 -0.34 -22.74 18.27
C THR A 136 0.20 -21.39 17.80
N ILE A 137 1.40 -21.38 17.22
CA ILE A 137 1.99 -20.20 16.58
C ILE A 137 1.66 -20.26 15.09
N LEU A 138 0.84 -19.32 14.62
CA LEU A 138 0.44 -19.22 13.22
C LEU A 138 1.25 -18.16 12.48
N THR A 139 1.48 -18.40 11.19
CA THR A 139 2.03 -17.41 10.26
C THR A 139 0.89 -16.68 9.57
N VAL A 140 0.78 -15.38 9.78
CA VAL A 140 -0.13 -14.51 9.03
C VAL A 140 0.67 -13.83 7.93
N VAL A 141 0.37 -14.16 6.68
CA VAL A 141 0.88 -13.45 5.50
C VAL A 141 -0.07 -12.29 5.23
N VAL A 142 0.47 -11.08 5.23
CA VAL A 142 -0.28 -9.86 5.01
C VAL A 142 0.03 -9.36 3.62
N GLU A 143 -1.01 -9.37 2.79
CA GLU A 143 -1.01 -8.83 1.44
C GLU A 143 -1.86 -7.56 1.42
N ASP A 144 -1.81 -6.80 0.32
CA ASP A 144 -2.40 -5.45 0.21
C ASP A 144 -3.85 -5.34 0.71
N HIS A 145 -4.65 -6.40 0.52
CA HIS A 145 -6.08 -6.43 0.82
C HIS A 145 -6.55 -7.69 1.58
N HIS A 146 -5.64 -8.55 2.03
CA HIS A 146 -6.04 -9.78 2.73
C HIS A 146 -4.94 -10.36 3.61
N PHE A 147 -5.39 -10.96 4.71
CA PHE A 147 -4.58 -11.73 5.64
C PHE A 147 -4.77 -13.22 5.37
N ARG A 148 -3.70 -13.92 5.01
CA ARG A 148 -3.69 -15.39 4.93
C ARG A 148 -3.11 -15.95 6.21
N VAL A 149 -3.89 -16.72 6.97
CA VAL A 149 -3.40 -17.38 8.17
C VAL A 149 -2.98 -18.80 7.80
N LEU A 150 -1.76 -19.16 8.17
CA LEU A 150 -1.13 -20.44 7.88
C LEU A 150 -0.70 -21.13 9.19
N ASP A 151 -0.88 -22.44 9.25
CA ASP A 151 -0.24 -23.33 10.22
C ASP A 151 0.83 -24.15 9.49
N GLY A 152 2.10 -23.75 9.64
CA GLY A 152 3.19 -24.25 8.81
C GLY A 152 2.93 -23.99 7.31
N PRO A 153 2.90 -25.02 6.44
CA PRO A 153 2.60 -24.89 5.02
C PRO A 153 1.09 -24.84 4.71
N THR A 154 0.23 -25.15 5.68
CA THR A 154 -1.20 -25.33 5.46
C THR A 154 -1.95 -24.02 5.66
N LYS A 155 -2.75 -23.61 4.67
CA LYS A 155 -3.65 -22.45 4.79
C LYS A 155 -4.83 -22.78 5.69
N LEU A 156 -4.96 -22.08 6.81
CA LEU A 156 -6.10 -22.20 7.73
C LEU A 156 -7.25 -21.29 7.34
N SER A 157 -6.96 -20.01 7.09
CA SER A 157 -8.01 -19.04 6.80
C SER A 157 -7.54 -17.89 5.91
N LEU A 158 -8.50 -17.23 5.27
CA LEU A 158 -8.32 -15.99 4.52
C LEU A 158 -9.27 -14.96 5.12
N HIS A 159 -8.73 -13.83 5.54
CA HIS A 159 -9.52 -12.70 6.00
C HIS A 159 -9.30 -11.52 5.06
N ALA A 160 -10.37 -10.82 4.71
CA ALA A 160 -10.24 -9.53 4.04
C ALA A 160 -9.48 -8.58 4.97
N GLY A 161 -8.50 -7.89 4.41
CA GLY A 161 -7.74 -6.87 5.12
C GLY A 161 -8.53 -5.58 5.11
N THR A 162 -8.85 -5.06 6.29
CA THR A 162 -9.48 -3.74 6.41
C THR A 162 -8.47 -2.61 6.41
N THR A 163 -7.18 -2.93 6.29
CA THR A 163 -6.10 -1.97 6.45
C THR A 163 -4.88 -2.33 5.59
N THR A 164 -4.28 -1.30 4.99
CA THR A 164 -3.13 -1.39 4.06
C THR A 164 -1.86 -0.88 4.73
N LYS A 165 -1.77 -0.92 6.07
CA LYS A 165 -0.68 -0.31 6.80
C LYS A 165 0.54 -1.24 6.85
N PRO A 166 1.77 -0.70 6.84
CA PRO A 166 2.97 -1.49 7.06
C PRO A 166 3.03 -1.99 8.50
N ILE A 167 3.31 -3.28 8.71
CA ILE A 167 3.16 -3.89 10.03
C ILE A 167 4.43 -3.69 10.85
N ARG A 168 4.23 -3.24 12.09
CA ARG A 168 5.32 -2.89 13.01
C ARG A 168 5.85 -4.08 13.82
N ASN A 169 5.00 -5.05 14.16
CA ASN A 169 5.34 -6.15 15.08
C ASN A 169 5.33 -7.50 14.37
N PHE A 170 6.49 -7.93 13.87
CA PHE A 170 6.66 -9.18 13.13
C PHE A 170 6.52 -10.42 14.03
N ASN A 171 7.02 -10.35 15.26
CA ASN A 171 6.96 -11.43 16.25
C ASN A 171 6.36 -10.88 17.55
N ALA A 172 5.25 -11.46 18.01
CA ALA A 172 4.62 -11.10 19.29
C ALA A 172 4.43 -12.33 20.19
N HIS A 173 5.30 -13.32 20.03
CA HIS A 173 5.42 -14.46 20.93
C HIS A 173 6.90 -14.63 21.31
N PRO A 174 7.21 -15.23 22.47
CA PRO A 174 8.57 -15.63 22.78
C PRO A 174 9.12 -16.53 21.69
N THR A 175 10.39 -16.35 21.30
CA THR A 175 11.09 -17.32 20.47
C THR A 175 11.07 -18.68 21.20
N PRO A 176 10.67 -19.78 20.54
CA PRO A 176 10.73 -21.08 21.17
C PRO A 176 12.18 -21.35 21.59
N ARG A 177 12.38 -21.69 22.87
CA ARG A 177 13.69 -22.07 23.39
C ARG A 177 14.18 -23.27 22.58
N PRO A 178 15.39 -23.25 21.98
CA PRO A 178 15.90 -24.41 21.28
C PRO A 178 15.92 -25.59 22.27
N LEU A 179 15.33 -26.71 21.86
CA LEU A 179 15.38 -27.94 22.63
C LEU A 179 16.84 -28.39 22.63
N THR A 180 17.54 -28.17 23.74
CA THR A 180 18.82 -28.82 24.00
C THR A 180 18.55 -30.32 24.08
N MET A 181 18.88 -31.04 23.01
CA MET A 181 18.95 -32.50 23.06
C MET A 181 20.13 -32.84 23.99
N SER A 182 19.83 -33.32 25.20
CA SER A 182 20.85 -33.94 26.04
C SER A 182 21.31 -35.22 25.33
N ARG A 183 22.62 -35.34 25.13
CA ARG A 183 23.27 -36.62 24.86
C ARG A 183 23.24 -37.49 26.11
#